data_AF-A0A959SR62-F1
#
_entry.id   AF-A0A959SR62-F1
#
_cell.length_a   1.000
_cell.length_b   1.000
_cell.length_c   1.000
_cell.angle_alpha   90.00
_cell.angle_beta   90.00
_cell.angle_gamma   90.00
#
_symmetry.space_group_name_H-M   'P 1'
#
loop_
_entity.id
_entity.type
_entity.pdbx_description
1 polymer ?
#
loop_
_entity_poly.entity_id
_entity_poly.type
_entity_poly.pdbx_seq_one_letter_code
_entity_poly.pdbx_strand_id
1 'polypeptide(L)'
;MNKWMMTLACAVLIGGTAMAQANVKANEGSKADQLTERMTTRLKLDADQAAKVKEINDRYAKEINMMRKENKATKEAGQTVDREENREEFKALTAKKNNELSQVLTKEQMVEWEKMQAEMREKLQERHQERKANRVEKAKTE
;
A
#
# COMPACT_ATOMS: atom_id res chain seq x y z
N MET A 1 -50.08 24.68 32.33
CA MET A 1 -50.12 25.94 33.10
C MET A 1 -49.10 25.80 34.22
N ASN A 2 -47.99 26.54 34.39
CA ASN A 2 -47.41 27.77 33.83
C ASN A 2 -45.87 27.64 33.99
N LYS A 3 -45.04 27.88 32.97
CA LYS A 3 -44.31 29.15 32.68
C LYS A 3 -43.61 29.75 33.89
N TRP A 4 -42.29 29.51 34.02
CA TRP A 4 -41.20 30.44 34.41
C TRP A 4 -39.90 29.69 34.08
N MET A 5 -39.33 29.81 32.88
CA MET A 5 -38.34 30.83 32.51
C MET A 5 -37.34 31.11 33.64
N MET A 6 -36.12 30.58 33.51
CA MET A 6 -34.95 31.44 33.58
C MET A 6 -33.81 30.91 32.71
N THR A 7 -33.61 31.67 31.65
CA THR A 7 -32.54 31.65 30.66
C THR A 7 -31.18 31.79 31.33
N LEU A 8 -30.20 30.97 30.94
CA LEU A 8 -28.83 31.46 30.85
C LEU A 8 -28.23 31.06 29.50
N ALA A 9 -28.05 32.08 28.68
CA ALA A 9 -27.37 32.02 27.41
C ALA A 9 -25.86 31.95 27.65
N CYS A 10 -25.22 30.91 27.12
CA CYS A 10 -23.82 30.96 26.73
C CYS A 10 -23.73 30.45 25.29
N ALA A 11 -23.93 31.37 24.35
CA ALA A 11 -23.45 31.22 22.99
C ALA A 11 -21.91 31.22 23.04
N VAL A 12 -21.30 30.07 22.79
CA VAL A 12 -19.89 29.98 22.39
C VAL A 12 -19.88 29.41 20.98
N LEU A 13 -19.92 30.34 20.02
CA LEU A 13 -19.47 30.10 18.66
C LEU A 13 -17.93 30.03 18.69
N ILE A 14 -17.40 28.82 18.56
CA ILE A 14 -16.05 28.55 18.04
C ILE A 14 -16.33 27.61 16.86
N GLY A 15 -16.18 28.04 15.60
CA GLY A 15 -14.88 28.39 15.03
C GLY A 15 -14.27 27.07 14.51
N GLY A 16 -14.16 26.95 13.18
CA GLY A 16 -13.94 25.68 12.49
C GLY A 16 -12.64 24.91 12.77
N THR A 17 -12.58 23.79 12.06
CA THR A 17 -11.54 22.75 11.96
C THR A 17 -11.41 21.81 13.16
N ALA A 18 -12.32 20.83 13.20
CA ALA A 18 -12.03 19.56 13.85
C ALA A 18 -12.44 18.39 12.93
N MET A 19 -11.88 18.32 11.72
CA MET A 19 -11.51 17.00 11.17
C MET A 19 -10.29 16.50 11.94
N ALA A 20 -10.49 16.23 13.23
CA ALA A 20 -9.48 15.64 14.12
C ALA A 20 -10.08 14.42 14.83
N GLN A 21 -10.89 13.65 14.10
CA GLN A 21 -11.28 12.29 14.45
C GLN A 21 -10.81 11.35 13.32
N ALA A 22 -9.50 11.29 13.11
CA ALA A 22 -8.88 10.28 12.25
C ALA A 22 -7.49 9.83 12.76
N ASN A 23 -7.20 10.04 14.05
CA ASN A 23 -5.94 9.64 14.67
C ASN A 23 -6.16 8.71 15.87
N VAL A 24 -7.01 7.69 15.68
CA VAL A 24 -7.03 6.52 16.54
C VAL A 24 -6.91 5.30 15.61
N LYS A 25 -5.75 4.62 15.70
CA LYS A 25 -5.33 3.38 14.99
C LYS A 25 -4.50 3.51 13.70
N ALA A 26 -3.47 4.35 13.70
CA ALA A 26 -2.49 4.43 12.60
C ALA A 26 -1.44 3.29 12.61
N ASN A 27 -1.85 2.00 12.64
CA ASN A 27 -1.00 0.87 12.23
C ASN A 27 -1.77 -0.45 12.00
N GLU A 28 -3.02 -0.40 11.55
CA GLU A 28 -3.81 -1.59 11.16
C GLU A 28 -4.36 -1.50 9.73
N GLY A 29 -3.74 -0.68 8.87
CA GLY A 29 -4.12 -0.57 7.46
C GLY A 29 -3.67 -1.79 6.66
N SER A 30 -4.47 -2.20 5.67
CA SER A 30 -4.06 -3.23 4.73
C SER A 30 -2.81 -2.78 3.96
N LYS A 31 -2.07 -3.72 3.35
CA LYS A 31 -0.91 -3.37 2.50
C LYS A 31 -1.30 -2.44 1.34
N ALA A 32 -2.54 -2.50 0.89
CA ALA A 32 -3.07 -1.62 -0.15
C ALA A 32 -3.31 -0.19 0.38
N ASP A 33 -3.77 -0.03 1.62
CA ASP A 33 -3.93 1.28 2.25
C ASP A 33 -2.57 1.97 2.40
N GLN A 34 -1.56 1.26 2.91
CA GLN A 34 -0.21 1.79 3.05
C GLN A 34 0.42 2.16 1.71
N LEU A 35 0.18 1.36 0.66
CA LEU A 35 0.66 1.68 -0.68
C LEU A 35 -0.02 2.93 -1.22
N THR A 36 -1.34 3.03 -1.04
CA THR A 36 -2.14 4.17 -1.49
C THR A 36 -1.70 5.43 -0.78
N GLU A 37 -1.51 5.41 0.54
CA GLU A 37 -1.03 6.56 1.31
C GLU A 37 0.33 7.07 0.81
N ARG A 38 1.27 6.15 0.54
CA ARG A 38 2.57 6.50 -0.05
C ARG A 38 2.41 7.09 -1.44
N MET A 39 1.52 6.54 -2.25
CA MET A 39 1.24 7.05 -3.59
C MET A 39 0.63 8.46 -3.51
N THR A 40 -0.39 8.67 -2.67
CA THR A 40 -1.02 9.96 -2.45
C THR A 40 0.01 11.01 -2.04
N THR A 41 0.89 10.67 -1.09
CA THR A 41 1.91 11.61 -0.60
C THR A 41 2.95 11.94 -1.66
N ARG A 42 3.49 10.91 -2.34
CA ARG A 42 4.64 11.09 -3.25
C ARG A 42 4.23 11.63 -4.61
N LEU A 43 3.09 11.16 -5.13
CA LEU A 43 2.56 11.57 -6.43
C LEU A 43 1.61 12.77 -6.32
N LYS A 44 1.31 13.23 -5.10
CA LYS A 44 0.38 14.32 -4.81
C LYS A 44 -0.98 14.07 -5.48
N LEU A 45 -1.52 12.87 -5.25
CA LEU A 45 -2.82 12.49 -5.82
C LEU A 45 -3.92 13.37 -5.25
N ASP A 46 -4.86 13.79 -6.08
CA ASP A 46 -6.11 14.37 -5.60
C ASP A 46 -7.04 13.29 -4.99
N ALA A 47 -8.17 13.71 -4.41
CA ALA A 47 -9.08 12.81 -3.73
C ALA A 47 -9.69 11.74 -4.65
N ASP A 48 -10.02 12.11 -5.89
CA ASP A 48 -10.64 11.21 -6.87
C ASP A 48 -9.62 10.18 -7.39
N GLN A 49 -8.40 10.65 -7.68
CA GLN A 49 -7.28 9.79 -8.04
C GLN A 49 -6.93 8.83 -6.90
N ALA A 50 -6.82 9.32 -5.67
CA ALA A 50 -6.50 8.50 -4.50
C ALA A 50 -7.55 7.39 -4.29
N ALA A 51 -8.84 7.70 -4.44
CA ALA A 51 -9.91 6.70 -4.34
C ALA A 51 -9.79 5.60 -5.40
N LYS A 52 -9.58 5.97 -6.67
CA LYS A 52 -9.38 5.01 -7.78
C LYS A 52 -8.11 4.18 -7.62
N VAL A 53 -7.01 4.81 -7.23
CA VAL A 53 -5.74 4.14 -6.94
C VAL A 53 -5.90 3.15 -5.79
N LYS A 54 -6.65 3.50 -4.75
CA LYS A 54 -6.96 2.58 -3.64
C LYS A 54 -7.67 1.33 -4.14
N GLU A 55 -8.71 1.51 -4.96
CA GLU A 55 -9.49 0.40 -5.50
C GLU A 55 -8.62 -0.54 -6.35
N ILE A 56 -7.79 0.04 -7.24
CA ILE A 56 -6.82 -0.72 -8.05
C ILE A 56 -5.85 -1.48 -7.13
N ASN A 57 -5.27 -0.81 -6.15
CA ASN A 57 -4.33 -1.42 -5.20
C ASN A 57 -4.99 -2.55 -4.39
N ASP A 58 -6.22 -2.38 -3.94
CA ASP A 58 -6.99 -3.38 -3.19
C ASP A 58 -7.25 -4.63 -4.03
N ARG A 59 -7.68 -4.47 -5.29
CA ARG A 59 -7.92 -5.59 -6.21
C ARG A 59 -6.65 -6.40 -6.45
N TYR A 60 -5.57 -5.75 -6.87
CA TYR A 60 -4.33 -6.46 -7.17
C TYR A 60 -3.65 -7.01 -5.91
N ALA A 61 -3.83 -6.38 -4.74
CA ALA A 61 -3.36 -6.95 -3.47
C ALA A 61 -4.08 -8.27 -3.14
N LYS A 62 -5.38 -8.38 -3.40
CA LYS A 62 -6.15 -9.62 -3.22
C LYS A 62 -5.67 -10.71 -4.16
N GLU A 63 -5.51 -10.42 -5.44
CA GLU A 63 -5.01 -11.39 -6.44
C GLU A 63 -3.62 -11.92 -6.07
N ILE A 64 -2.69 -11.02 -5.74
CA ILE A 64 -1.36 -11.39 -5.27
C ILE A 64 -1.42 -12.25 -4.00
N ASN A 65 -2.30 -11.92 -3.06
CA ASN A 65 -2.42 -12.69 -1.82
C ASN A 65 -3.02 -14.08 -2.07
N MET A 66 -3.95 -14.21 -3.02
CA MET A 66 -4.51 -15.50 -3.42
C MET A 66 -3.42 -16.38 -4.02
N MET A 67 -2.68 -15.87 -5.00
CA MET A 67 -1.56 -16.58 -5.62
C MET A 67 -0.49 -16.99 -4.60
N ARG A 68 -0.20 -16.15 -3.60
CA ARG A 68 0.70 -16.53 -2.49
C ARG A 68 0.15 -17.64 -1.61
N LYS A 69 -1.17 -17.64 -1.34
CA LYS A 69 -1.82 -18.70 -0.56
C LYS A 69 -1.81 -20.02 -1.32
N GLU A 70 -2.11 -20.01 -2.61
CA GLU A 70 -2.03 -21.18 -3.48
C GLU A 70 -0.62 -21.76 -3.50
N ASN A 71 0.38 -20.94 -3.78
CA ASN A 71 1.78 -21.35 -3.73
C ASN A 71 2.22 -21.91 -2.38
N LYS A 72 1.66 -21.38 -1.28
CA LYS A 72 1.92 -21.88 0.07
C LYS A 72 1.28 -23.26 0.25
N ALA A 73 0.02 -23.42 -0.14
CA ALA A 73 -0.70 -24.69 -0.06
C ALA A 73 -0.02 -25.79 -0.90
N THR A 74 0.41 -25.47 -2.13
CA THR A 74 1.18 -26.40 -3.00
C THR A 74 2.44 -26.91 -2.29
N LYS A 75 3.19 -26.01 -1.64
CA LYS A 75 4.38 -26.40 -0.87
C LYS A 75 4.05 -27.23 0.37
N GLU A 76 2.98 -26.89 1.08
CA GLU A 76 2.51 -27.64 2.25
C GLU A 76 2.03 -29.06 1.87
N ALA A 77 1.54 -29.24 0.64
CA ALA A 77 1.22 -30.54 0.05
C ALA A 77 2.46 -31.33 -0.45
N GLY A 78 3.67 -30.81 -0.24
CA GLY A 78 4.92 -31.44 -0.70
C GLY A 78 5.19 -31.31 -2.20
N GLN A 79 4.42 -30.48 -2.90
CA GLN A 79 4.60 -30.25 -4.34
C GLN A 79 5.55 -29.07 -4.60
N THR A 80 6.23 -29.11 -5.75
CA THR A 80 7.12 -28.04 -6.20
C THR A 80 6.33 -26.96 -6.91
N VAL A 81 6.52 -25.71 -6.48
CA VAL A 81 6.06 -24.53 -7.24
C VAL A 81 7.09 -24.19 -8.31
N ASP A 82 6.67 -24.13 -9.57
CA ASP A 82 7.52 -23.61 -10.65
C ASP A 82 7.80 -22.13 -10.38
N ARG A 83 9.09 -21.82 -10.23
CA ARG A 83 9.54 -20.48 -9.86
C ARG A 83 9.47 -19.50 -11.02
N GLU A 84 9.69 -19.98 -12.25
CA GLU A 84 9.68 -19.11 -13.42
C GLU A 84 8.25 -18.78 -13.79
N GLU A 85 7.36 -19.78 -13.82
CA GLU A 85 5.92 -19.55 -14.07
C GLU A 85 5.33 -18.57 -13.06
N ASN A 86 5.52 -18.83 -11.76
CA ASN A 86 5.03 -17.93 -10.72
C ASN A 86 5.65 -16.51 -10.84
N ARG A 87 6.91 -16.39 -11.29
CA ARG A 87 7.53 -15.07 -11.53
C ARG A 87 6.88 -14.35 -12.71
N GLU A 88 6.58 -15.06 -13.79
CA GLU A 88 5.89 -14.51 -14.95
C GLU A 88 4.47 -14.06 -14.60
N GLU A 89 3.73 -14.84 -13.80
CA GLU A 89 2.41 -14.47 -13.29
C GLU A 89 2.46 -13.18 -12.45
N PHE A 90 3.40 -13.09 -11.50
CA PHE A 90 3.62 -11.86 -10.73
C PHE A 90 3.92 -10.65 -11.62
N LYS A 91 4.75 -10.85 -12.66
CA LYS A 91 5.10 -9.79 -13.61
C LYS A 91 3.87 -9.36 -14.41
N ALA A 92 3.06 -10.31 -14.87
CA ALA A 92 1.83 -10.04 -15.61
C ALA A 92 0.83 -9.25 -14.76
N LEU A 93 0.59 -9.66 -13.51
CA LEU A 93 -0.27 -8.92 -12.58
C LEU A 93 0.24 -7.49 -12.34
N THR A 94 1.55 -7.33 -12.17
CA THR A 94 2.15 -6.00 -11.98
C THR A 94 1.99 -5.12 -13.22
N ALA A 95 2.18 -5.69 -14.41
CA ALA A 95 2.01 -4.97 -15.67
C ALA A 95 0.56 -4.53 -15.88
N LYS A 96 -0.41 -5.41 -15.62
CA LYS A 96 -1.85 -5.08 -15.67
C LYS A 96 -2.19 -3.95 -14.69
N LYS A 97 -1.72 -4.03 -13.45
CA LYS A 97 -1.89 -2.94 -12.46
C LYS A 97 -1.32 -1.62 -12.96
N ASN A 98 -0.10 -1.63 -13.50
CA ASN A 98 0.53 -0.41 -14.01
C ASN A 98 -0.23 0.18 -15.21
N ASN A 99 -0.81 -0.67 -16.07
CA ASN A 99 -1.66 -0.21 -17.16
C ASN A 99 -2.90 0.52 -16.61
N GLU A 100 -3.61 -0.07 -15.64
CA GLU A 100 -4.77 0.57 -15.04
C GLU A 100 -4.42 1.87 -14.29
N LEU A 101 -3.28 1.89 -13.59
CA LEU A 101 -2.79 3.11 -12.95
C LEU A 101 -2.52 4.23 -13.97
N SER A 102 -2.00 3.90 -15.17
CA SER A 102 -1.75 4.88 -16.23
C SER A 102 -3.00 5.57 -16.78
N GLN A 103 -4.18 4.99 -16.53
CA GLN A 103 -5.47 5.58 -16.91
C GLN A 103 -5.99 6.58 -15.86
N VAL A 104 -5.45 6.54 -14.64
CA VAL A 104 -5.87 7.39 -13.50
C VAL A 104 -4.83 8.48 -13.21
N LEU A 105 -3.56 8.15 -13.37
CA LEU A 105 -2.44 9.04 -13.09
C LEU A 105 -2.11 9.93 -14.29
N THR A 106 -1.63 11.14 -14.02
CA THR A 106 -1.04 11.98 -15.08
C THR A 106 0.28 11.38 -15.56
N LYS A 107 0.80 11.89 -16.69
CA LYS A 107 2.10 11.44 -17.22
C LYS A 107 3.24 11.68 -16.23
N GLU A 108 3.24 12.84 -15.58
CA GLU A 108 4.25 13.23 -14.59
C GLU A 108 4.17 12.34 -13.35
N GLN A 109 2.94 12.04 -12.89
CA GLN A 109 2.71 11.11 -11.80
C GLN A 109 3.18 9.68 -12.16
N MET A 110 2.93 9.22 -13.39
CA MET A 110 3.41 7.91 -13.85
C MET A 110 4.95 7.83 -13.86
N VAL A 111 5.65 8.88 -14.27
CA VAL A 111 7.12 8.92 -14.21
C VAL A 111 7.61 8.80 -12.75
N GLU A 112 6.99 9.52 -11.81
CA GLU A 112 7.36 9.41 -10.39
C GLU A 112 7.00 8.05 -9.80
N TRP A 113 5.90 7.42 -10.25
CA TRP A 113 5.57 6.04 -9.90
C TRP A 113 6.65 5.07 -10.35
N GLU A 114 7.11 5.16 -11.60
CA GLU A 114 8.16 4.30 -12.14
C GLU A 114 9.49 4.48 -11.40
N LYS A 115 9.83 5.72 -11.06
CA LYS A 115 10.99 6.03 -10.22
C LYS A 115 10.86 5.39 -8.84
N MET A 116 9.72 5.53 -8.18
CA MET A 116 9.46 4.89 -6.89
C MET A 116 9.57 3.36 -6.99
N GLN A 117 9.08 2.74 -8.07
CA GLN A 117 9.25 1.30 -8.32
C GLN A 117 10.72 0.91 -8.49
N ALA A 118 11.51 1.71 -9.22
CA ALA A 118 12.94 1.46 -9.41
C ALA A 118 13.70 1.52 -8.08
N GLU A 119 13.48 2.56 -7.28
CA GLU A 119 14.10 2.69 -5.94
C GLU A 119 13.73 1.52 -5.01
N MET A 120 12.49 1.03 -5.06
CA MET A 120 12.09 -0.14 -4.29
C MET A 120 12.80 -1.41 -4.75
N ARG A 121 13.02 -1.59 -6.05
CA ARG A 121 13.78 -2.72 -6.59
C ARG A 121 15.25 -2.66 -6.18
N GLU A 122 15.87 -1.49 -6.25
CA GLU A 122 17.24 -1.27 -5.81
C GLU A 122 17.42 -1.62 -4.33
N LYS A 123 16.57 -1.07 -3.45
CA LYS A 123 16.57 -1.41 -2.01
C LYS A 123 16.33 -2.90 -1.73
N LEU A 124 15.60 -3.61 -2.59
CA LEU A 124 15.46 -5.07 -2.48
C LEU A 124 16.73 -5.80 -2.88
N GLN A 125 17.42 -5.34 -3.92
CA GLN A 125 18.70 -5.90 -4.36
C GLN A 125 19.79 -5.68 -3.31
N GLU A 126 19.91 -4.46 -2.77
CA GLU A 126 20.86 -4.14 -1.69
C GLU A 126 20.70 -5.06 -0.49
N ARG A 127 19.47 -5.18 0.04
CA ARG A 127 19.18 -6.09 1.17
C ARG A 127 19.47 -7.55 0.84
N HIS A 128 19.31 -7.97 -0.41
CA HIS A 128 19.65 -9.32 -0.82
C HIS A 128 21.17 -9.55 -0.83
N GLN A 129 21.95 -8.57 -1.28
CA GLN A 129 23.41 -8.65 -1.23
C GLN A 129 23.93 -8.63 0.21
N GLU A 130 23.37 -7.76 1.05
CA GLU A 130 23.70 -7.69 2.48
C GLU A 130 23.47 -9.04 3.17
N ARG A 131 22.29 -9.65 2.96
CA ARG A 131 21.98 -10.99 3.51
C ARG A 131 22.93 -12.07 3.02
N LYS A 132 23.37 -12.00 1.75
CA LYS A 132 24.37 -12.93 1.22
C LYS A 132 25.72 -12.73 1.88
N ALA A 133 26.18 -11.49 2.02
CA ALA A 133 27.45 -11.17 2.68
C ALA A 133 27.46 -11.68 4.13
N ASN A 134 26.41 -11.38 4.90
CA ASN A 134 26.28 -11.82 6.30
C ASN A 134 26.26 -13.35 6.42
N ARG A 135 25.65 -14.06 5.46
CA ARG A 135 25.66 -15.53 5.44
C ARG A 135 27.06 -16.10 5.19
N VAL A 136 27.84 -15.46 4.32
CA VAL A 136 29.23 -15.86 4.04
C VAL A 136 30.13 -15.58 5.23
N GLU A 137 29.97 -14.42 5.88
CA GLU A 137 30.72 -14.07 7.09
C GLU A 137 30.46 -15.06 8.23
N LYS A 138 29.19 -15.36 8.50
CA LYS A 138 28.81 -16.33 9.54
C LYS A 138 29.40 -17.72 9.30
N ALA A 139 29.45 -18.18 8.04
CA ALA A 139 30.03 -19.47 7.68
C ALA A 139 31.57 -19.53 7.80
N LYS A 140 32.25 -18.38 7.96
CA LYS A 140 33.70 -18.31 8.22
C LYS A 140 34.03 -18.31 9.71
N THR A 141 33.05 -17.96 10.56
CA THR A 141 33.21 -17.88 12.01
C THR A 141 32.76 -19.14 12.75
N GLU A 142 32.19 -20.12 12.05
CA GLU A 142 31.81 -21.46 12.51
C GLU A 142 32.82 -22.50 12.01
#